data_AF-A0A1Y4EWV9-F1
#
_entry.id   AF-A0A1Y4EWV9-F1
#
_cell.length_a   1.000
_cell.length_b   1.000
_cell.length_c   1.000
_cell.angle_alpha   90.00
_cell.angle_beta   90.00
_cell.angle_gamma   90.00
#
_symmetry.space_group_name_H-M   'P 1'
#
loop_
_entity.id
_entity.type
_entity.pdbx_description
1 polymer ?
#
loop_
_entity_poly.entity_id
_entity_poly.type
_entity_poly.pdbx_seq_one_letter_code
_entity_poly.pdbx_strand_id
1 'polypeptide(L)'
;MDRKLISRRIGSILDDISRLSNALYAMDTTDIQRYPDNYETLSTDAALRAERIACRLRHLIYSSTTIRKGDYLKSASVMHGITITYENEVLAVTLPSLLPKRRQRQSAEFLLDPLYFALEQYAKENTLPHYRECVVCFAQVYDQALPTRRVRDYDNLEEKQILDLLSSFVMADDTGLLCDAYNTAELGEQDCTMIFVMEKHRFPGWLAEHKSSLKSISDF
;
A
#
# COMPACT_ATOMS: atom_id res chain seq x y z
N MET A 1 7.19 -7.12 -30.17
CA MET A 1 7.82 -8.25 -29.49
C MET A 1 7.49 -9.55 -30.24
N ASP A 2 8.43 -10.49 -30.38
CA ASP A 2 8.21 -11.76 -31.08
C ASP A 2 7.10 -12.59 -30.40
N ARG A 3 6.17 -13.15 -31.18
CA ARG A 3 5.08 -14.03 -30.72
C ARG A 3 5.62 -15.22 -29.93
N LYS A 4 6.77 -15.80 -30.31
CA LYS A 4 7.39 -16.90 -29.56
C LYS A 4 7.82 -16.45 -28.16
N LEU A 5 8.35 -15.23 -28.04
CA LEU A 5 8.74 -14.65 -26.76
C LEU A 5 7.50 -14.37 -25.88
N ILE A 6 6.41 -13.85 -26.45
CA ILE A 6 5.13 -13.67 -25.76
C ILE A 6 4.63 -15.01 -25.22
N SER A 7 4.52 -16.03 -26.08
CA SER A 7 4.04 -17.36 -25.68
C SER A 7 4.88 -17.98 -24.57
N ARG A 8 6.22 -17.83 -24.63
CA ARG A 8 7.13 -18.30 -23.57
C ARG A 8 6.88 -17.58 -22.24
N ARG A 9 6.69 -16.26 -22.27
CA ARG A 9 6.39 -15.49 -21.05
C ARG A 9 5.03 -15.89 -20.46
N ILE A 10 4.01 -16.06 -21.29
CA ILE A 10 2.69 -16.54 -20.87
C ILE A 10 2.79 -17.93 -20.25
N GLY A 11 3.47 -18.88 -20.90
CA GLY A 11 3.67 -20.23 -20.37
C GLY A 11 4.29 -20.22 -18.98
N SER A 12 5.34 -19.43 -18.79
CA SER A 12 5.98 -19.29 -17.48
C SER A 12 5.11 -18.57 -16.43
N ILE A 13 4.13 -17.75 -16.81
CA ILE A 13 3.13 -17.18 -15.89
C ILE A 13 2.08 -18.24 -15.53
N LEU A 14 1.64 -19.05 -16.50
CA LEU A 14 0.73 -20.18 -16.26
C LEU A 14 1.34 -21.20 -15.28
N ASP A 15 2.64 -21.48 -15.39
CA ASP A 15 3.35 -22.33 -14.42
C ASP A 15 3.30 -21.75 -13.00
N ASP A 16 3.49 -20.43 -12.86
CA ASP A 16 3.38 -19.73 -11.57
C ASP A 16 1.94 -19.77 -11.04
N ILE A 17 0.91 -19.61 -11.89
CA ILE A 17 -0.51 -19.73 -11.51
C ILE A 17 -0.83 -21.15 -11.03
N SER A 18 -0.33 -22.18 -11.72
CA SER A 18 -0.51 -23.58 -11.31
C SER A 18 0.08 -23.83 -9.91
N ARG A 19 1.29 -23.31 -9.65
CA ARG A 19 1.93 -23.39 -8.32
C ARG A 19 1.14 -22.61 -7.26
N LEU A 20 0.63 -21.43 -7.59
CA LEU A 20 -0.22 -20.65 -6.69
C LEU A 20 -1.49 -21.43 -6.34
N SER A 21 -2.18 -21.97 -7.34
CA SER A 21 -3.37 -22.80 -7.15
C SER A 21 -3.10 -23.98 -6.22
N ASN A 22 -2.01 -24.71 -6.45
CA ASN A 22 -1.61 -25.82 -5.57
C ASN A 22 -1.30 -25.37 -4.14
N ALA A 23 -0.65 -24.21 -3.97
CA ALA A 23 -0.38 -23.65 -2.65
C ALA A 23 -1.68 -23.29 -1.92
N LEU A 24 -2.66 -22.73 -2.62
CA LEU A 24 -3.99 -22.42 -2.05
C LEU A 24 -4.73 -23.68 -1.61
N TYR A 25 -4.73 -24.76 -2.43
CA TYR A 25 -5.30 -26.05 -2.01
C TYR A 25 -4.56 -26.66 -0.81
N ALA A 26 -3.23 -26.51 -0.75
CA ALA A 26 -2.46 -26.96 0.41
C ALA A 26 -2.79 -26.14 1.67
N MET A 27 -2.97 -24.83 1.55
CA MET A 27 -3.41 -23.97 2.65
C MET A 27 -4.78 -24.36 3.18
N ASP A 28 -5.75 -24.60 2.29
CA ASP A 28 -7.12 -24.98 2.65
C ASP A 28 -7.19 -26.32 3.42
N THR A 29 -6.28 -27.24 3.09
CA THR A 29 -6.19 -28.56 3.73
C THR A 29 -5.26 -28.61 4.94
N THR A 30 -4.45 -27.57 5.17
CA THR A 30 -3.50 -27.51 6.29
C THR A 30 -4.22 -27.14 7.58
N ASP A 31 -4.11 -27.98 8.60
CA ASP A 31 -4.57 -27.67 9.95
C ASP A 31 -3.71 -26.56 10.57
N ILE A 32 -4.26 -25.35 10.62
CA ILE A 32 -3.61 -24.14 11.14
C ILE A 32 -3.26 -24.29 12.63
N GLN A 33 -4.07 -25.02 13.41
CA GLN A 33 -3.82 -25.18 14.84
C GLN A 33 -2.67 -26.14 15.10
N ARG A 34 -2.55 -27.17 14.25
CA ARG A 34 -1.53 -28.21 14.40
C ARG A 34 -0.19 -27.84 13.76
N TYR A 35 -0.21 -27.09 12.66
CA TYR A 35 1.00 -26.74 11.89
C TYR A 35 1.05 -25.24 11.51
N PRO A 36 1.08 -24.33 12.50
CA PRO A 36 1.04 -22.88 12.25
C PRO A 36 2.22 -22.39 11.40
N ASP A 37 3.45 -22.87 11.65
CA ASP A 37 4.65 -22.43 10.92
C ASP A 37 4.61 -22.85 9.43
N ASN A 38 4.07 -24.05 9.16
CA ASN A 38 3.89 -24.52 7.78
C ASN A 38 2.86 -23.66 7.06
N TYR A 39 1.76 -23.32 7.74
CA TYR A 39 0.74 -22.44 7.18
C TYR A 39 1.29 -21.03 6.92
N GLU A 40 2.06 -20.47 7.84
CA GLU A 40 2.72 -19.16 7.66
C GLU A 40 3.64 -19.16 6.43
N THR A 41 4.46 -20.21 6.29
CA THR A 41 5.38 -20.33 5.14
C THR A 41 4.62 -20.47 3.81
N LEU A 42 3.61 -21.34 3.76
CA LEU A 42 2.81 -21.56 2.56
C LEU A 42 2.01 -20.31 2.15
N SER A 43 1.34 -19.68 3.11
CA SER A 43 0.56 -18.46 2.86
C SER A 43 1.45 -17.29 2.43
N THR A 44 2.65 -17.17 3.00
CA THR A 44 3.64 -16.18 2.57
C THR A 44 4.10 -16.44 1.13
N ASP A 45 4.50 -17.67 0.77
CA ASP A 45 4.91 -17.97 -0.62
C ASP A 45 3.76 -17.73 -1.61
N ALA A 46 2.54 -18.11 -1.24
CA ALA A 46 1.35 -17.90 -2.08
C ALA A 46 1.10 -16.40 -2.34
N ALA A 47 1.12 -15.57 -1.31
CA ALA A 47 0.93 -14.13 -1.43
C ALA A 47 2.01 -13.47 -2.30
N LEU A 48 3.29 -13.76 -2.01
CA LEU A 48 4.42 -13.21 -2.78
C LEU A 48 4.42 -13.66 -4.24
N ARG A 49 3.96 -14.89 -4.51
CA ARG A 49 3.78 -15.40 -5.86
C ARG A 49 2.66 -14.66 -6.60
N ALA A 50 1.56 -14.35 -5.94
CA ALA A 50 0.47 -13.58 -6.52
C ALA A 50 0.92 -12.16 -6.92
N GLU A 51 1.65 -11.46 -6.05
CA GLU A 51 2.24 -10.15 -6.36
C GLU A 51 3.18 -10.23 -7.58
N ARG A 52 4.07 -11.23 -7.61
CA ARG A 52 4.97 -11.44 -8.74
C ARG A 52 4.20 -11.70 -10.04
N ILE A 53 3.14 -12.52 -10.00
CA ILE A 53 2.29 -12.76 -11.18
C ILE A 53 1.68 -11.45 -11.68
N ALA A 54 1.17 -10.61 -10.79
CA ALA A 54 0.59 -9.31 -11.15
C ALA A 54 1.62 -8.39 -11.83
N CYS A 55 2.83 -8.24 -11.28
CA CYS A 55 3.89 -7.44 -11.90
C CYS A 55 4.37 -8.05 -13.24
N ARG A 56 4.46 -9.37 -13.35
CA ARG A 56 4.85 -10.04 -14.62
C ARG A 56 3.81 -9.83 -15.71
N LEU A 57 2.51 -9.85 -15.38
CA LEU A 57 1.42 -9.54 -16.31
C LEU A 57 1.46 -8.08 -16.73
N ARG A 58 1.66 -7.16 -15.78
CA ARG A 58 1.89 -5.73 -16.04
C ARG A 58 3.01 -5.50 -17.05
N HIS A 59 4.19 -6.10 -16.82
CA HIS A 59 5.33 -5.99 -17.74
C HIS A 59 5.07 -6.64 -19.10
N LEU A 60 4.26 -7.70 -19.15
CA LEU A 60 3.86 -8.30 -20.41
C LEU A 60 3.06 -7.28 -21.23
N ILE A 61 2.04 -6.65 -20.63
CA ILE A 61 1.21 -5.61 -21.26
C ILE A 61 2.07 -4.49 -21.84
N TYR A 62 3.01 -3.95 -21.06
CA TYR A 62 3.90 -2.86 -21.51
C TYR A 62 4.76 -3.25 -22.72
N SER A 63 5.17 -4.52 -22.79
CA SER A 63 6.06 -5.01 -23.86
C SER A 63 5.33 -5.55 -25.09
N SER A 64 4.03 -5.88 -24.99
CA SER A 64 3.27 -6.57 -26.03
C SER A 64 2.09 -5.79 -26.59
N THR A 65 1.77 -4.62 -26.04
CA THR A 65 0.60 -3.81 -26.45
C THR A 65 0.99 -2.35 -26.69
N THR A 66 0.04 -1.56 -27.18
CA THR A 66 0.16 -0.10 -27.34
C THR A 66 -0.36 0.68 -26.13
N ILE A 67 -0.82 0.00 -25.08
CA ILE A 67 -1.32 0.63 -23.86
C ILE A 67 -0.20 1.47 -23.25
N ARG A 68 -0.49 2.74 -22.93
CA ARG A 68 0.48 3.61 -22.25
C ARG A 68 0.60 3.16 -20.80
N LYS A 69 1.82 3.24 -20.24
CA LYS A 69 2.09 2.89 -18.84
C LYS A 69 1.08 3.55 -17.90
N GLY A 70 0.78 4.83 -18.12
CA GLY A 70 -0.16 5.59 -17.31
C GLY A 70 -1.59 5.07 -17.34
N ASP A 71 -2.12 4.64 -18.50
CA ASP A 71 -3.49 4.14 -18.61
C ASP A 71 -3.69 2.86 -17.79
N TYR A 72 -2.68 1.97 -17.82
CA TYR A 72 -2.66 0.79 -16.95
C TYR A 72 -2.57 1.18 -15.47
N LEU A 73 -1.65 2.09 -15.11
CA LEU A 73 -1.43 2.45 -13.71
C LEU A 73 -2.64 3.17 -13.10
N LYS A 74 -3.42 3.92 -13.89
CA LYS A 74 -4.73 4.44 -13.49
C LYS A 74 -5.69 3.32 -13.08
N SER A 75 -5.69 2.23 -13.83
CA SER A 75 -6.56 1.08 -13.53
C SER A 75 -6.04 0.30 -12.32
N ALA A 76 -4.71 0.18 -12.19
CA ALA A 76 -4.07 -0.47 -11.05
C ALA A 76 -4.27 0.30 -9.74
N SER A 77 -4.21 1.64 -9.76
CA SER A 77 -4.45 2.47 -8.57
C SER A 77 -5.87 2.31 -8.06
N VAL A 78 -6.86 2.28 -8.96
CA VAL A 78 -8.27 2.00 -8.61
C VAL A 78 -8.42 0.59 -8.03
N MET A 79 -7.81 -0.42 -8.64
CA MET A 79 -7.83 -1.80 -8.13
C MET A 79 -7.20 -1.92 -6.73
N HIS A 80 -6.17 -1.12 -6.45
CA HIS A 80 -5.54 -1.07 -5.13
C HIS A 80 -6.34 -0.25 -4.11
N GLY A 81 -7.42 0.42 -4.52
CA GLY A 81 -8.17 1.32 -3.64
C GLY A 81 -7.38 2.57 -3.25
N ILE A 82 -6.44 3.01 -4.09
CA ILE A 82 -5.67 4.22 -3.83
C ILE A 82 -6.55 5.44 -4.07
N THR A 83 -6.74 6.25 -3.03
CA THR A 83 -7.46 7.53 -3.11
C THR A 83 -6.58 8.66 -2.60
N ILE A 84 -6.73 9.85 -3.20
CA ILE A 84 -6.01 11.06 -2.81
C ILE A 84 -7.03 12.19 -2.75
N THR A 85 -7.01 12.94 -1.66
CA THR A 85 -7.87 14.11 -1.45
C THR A 85 -7.06 15.21 -0.77
N TYR A 86 -7.41 16.46 -1.03
CA TYR A 86 -6.83 17.62 -0.37
C TYR A 86 -7.97 18.54 0.04
N GLU A 87 -8.28 18.54 1.34
CA GLU A 87 -9.42 19.27 1.91
C GLU A 87 -9.03 19.86 3.26
N ASN A 88 -9.52 21.06 3.57
CA ASN A 88 -9.26 21.73 4.86
C ASN A 88 -7.77 21.74 5.27
N GLU A 89 -6.91 22.02 4.28
CA GLU A 89 -5.44 22.11 4.44
C GLU A 89 -4.77 20.78 4.82
N VAL A 90 -5.43 19.64 4.57
CA VAL A 90 -4.91 18.30 4.83
C VAL A 90 -4.95 17.49 3.54
N LEU A 91 -3.78 16.99 3.14
CA LEU A 91 -3.66 15.99 2.07
C LEU A 91 -3.88 14.62 2.70
N ALA A 92 -4.90 13.88 2.27
CA ALA A 92 -5.16 12.51 2.70
C ALA A 92 -4.97 11.54 1.55
N VAL A 93 -4.19 10.49 1.79
CA VAL A 93 -3.90 9.39 0.86
C VAL A 93 -4.31 8.08 1.50
N THR A 94 -5.21 7.33 0.86
CA THR A 94 -5.56 5.97 1.30
C THR A 94 -4.81 4.96 0.44
N LEU A 95 -4.21 3.97 1.08
CA LEU A 95 -3.50 2.85 0.47
C LEU A 95 -4.13 1.54 0.96
N PRO A 96 -4.01 0.44 0.19
CA PRO A 96 -4.34 -0.87 0.73
C PRO A 96 -3.37 -1.20 1.89
N SER A 97 -3.79 -2.07 2.82
CA SER A 97 -2.96 -2.53 3.96
C SER A 97 -1.82 -3.47 3.52
N LEU A 98 -0.95 -2.96 2.64
CA LEU A 98 0.15 -3.66 1.99
C LEU A 98 1.51 -3.05 2.33
N LEU A 99 1.61 -2.26 3.41
CA LEU A 99 2.91 -1.76 3.84
C LEU A 99 3.85 -2.96 4.10
N PRO A 100 4.95 -3.07 3.32
CA PRO A 100 5.84 -4.22 3.43
C PRO A 100 6.52 -4.22 4.80
N LYS A 101 6.90 -5.40 5.27
CA LYS A 101 7.76 -5.50 6.46
C LYS A 101 9.15 -4.98 6.10
N ARG A 102 9.77 -4.18 6.99
CA ARG A 102 11.11 -3.58 6.77
C ARG A 102 12.20 -4.55 6.28
N ARG A 103 12.07 -5.84 6.58
CA ARG A 103 13.06 -6.89 6.21
C ARG A 103 12.81 -7.56 4.85
N GLN A 104 11.64 -7.40 4.23
CA GLN A 104 11.31 -8.03 2.96
C GLN A 104 11.40 -7.01 1.82
N ARG A 105 12.51 -7.06 1.07
CA ARG A 105 12.77 -6.23 -0.12
C ARG A 105 11.97 -6.69 -1.36
N GLN A 106 10.74 -7.16 -1.21
CA GLN A 106 9.95 -7.61 -2.37
C GLN A 106 9.15 -6.47 -3.00
N SER A 107 9.12 -6.51 -4.32
CA SER A 107 8.44 -5.65 -5.31
C SER A 107 7.77 -4.38 -4.76
N ALA A 108 8.58 -3.39 -4.36
CA ALA A 108 8.09 -2.03 -4.14
C ALA A 108 7.29 -1.51 -5.36
N GLU A 109 7.61 -1.99 -6.56
CA GLU A 109 6.87 -1.71 -7.81
C GLU A 109 5.37 -2.07 -7.73
N PHE A 110 4.98 -3.07 -6.93
CA PHE A 110 3.57 -3.47 -6.87
C PHE A 110 2.72 -2.30 -6.39
N LEU A 111 3.13 -1.65 -5.30
CA LEU A 111 2.42 -0.52 -4.68
C LEU A 111 2.92 0.86 -5.14
N LEU A 112 4.24 1.09 -5.21
CA LEU A 112 4.83 2.40 -5.47
C LEU A 112 4.53 2.94 -6.86
N ASP A 113 4.57 2.10 -7.91
CA ASP A 113 4.30 2.56 -9.28
C ASP A 113 2.85 3.07 -9.43
N PRO A 114 1.82 2.33 -8.97
CA PRO A 114 0.45 2.85 -8.95
C PRO A 114 0.28 4.08 -8.07
N LEU A 115 0.94 4.15 -6.92
CA LEU A 115 0.86 5.32 -6.02
C LEU A 115 1.50 6.56 -6.63
N TYR A 116 2.73 6.46 -7.15
CA TYR A 116 3.40 7.56 -7.85
C TYR A 116 2.51 8.11 -8.96
N PHE A 117 1.92 7.21 -9.75
CA PHE A 117 1.07 7.62 -10.86
C PHE A 117 -0.23 8.28 -10.37
N ALA A 118 -0.85 7.77 -9.30
CA ALA A 118 -2.03 8.40 -8.70
C ALA A 118 -1.71 9.83 -8.24
N LEU A 119 -0.57 10.05 -7.58
CA LEU A 119 -0.10 11.37 -7.17
C LEU A 119 0.17 12.29 -8.38
N GLU A 120 0.83 11.77 -9.41
CA GLU A 120 1.12 12.53 -10.64
C GLU A 120 -0.17 12.97 -11.37
N GLN A 121 -1.18 12.10 -11.44
CA GLN A 121 -2.47 12.47 -12.02
C GLN A 121 -3.20 13.48 -11.15
N TYR A 122 -3.22 13.27 -9.83
CA TYR A 122 -3.86 14.21 -8.91
C TYR A 122 -3.23 15.61 -9.00
N ALA A 123 -1.90 15.69 -9.11
CA ALA A 123 -1.14 16.94 -9.27
C ALA A 123 -1.43 17.68 -10.59
N LYS A 124 -1.87 16.97 -11.64
CA LYS A 124 -2.25 17.58 -12.92
C LYS A 124 -3.64 18.21 -12.85
N GLU A 125 -4.52 17.65 -12.04
CA GLU A 125 -5.92 18.05 -11.93
C GLU A 125 -6.15 19.02 -10.76
N ASN A 126 -5.26 19.04 -9.76
CA ASN A 126 -5.38 19.81 -8.53
C ASN A 126 -4.08 20.52 -8.19
N THR A 127 -4.17 21.68 -7.56
CA THR A 127 -2.99 22.34 -6.99
C THR A 127 -2.61 21.63 -5.69
N LEU A 128 -1.48 20.94 -5.71
CA LEU A 128 -0.92 20.32 -4.52
C LEU A 128 -0.25 21.37 -3.61
N PRO A 129 -0.35 21.21 -2.29
CA PRO A 129 0.42 22.01 -1.34
C PRO A 129 1.91 21.68 -1.46
N HIS A 130 2.76 22.63 -1.07
CA HIS A 130 4.19 22.42 -0.92
C HIS A 130 4.60 22.81 0.50
N TYR A 131 4.63 21.83 1.39
CA TYR A 131 4.86 22.04 2.80
C TYR A 131 6.34 22.22 3.11
N ARG A 132 6.67 23.32 3.79
CA ARG A 132 8.01 23.55 4.31
C ARG A 132 8.23 22.89 5.67
N GLU A 133 7.24 23.01 6.55
CA GLU A 133 7.23 22.39 7.88
C GLU A 133 5.89 21.67 8.05
N CYS A 134 5.92 20.33 8.13
CA CYS A 134 4.72 19.52 8.16
C CYS A 134 4.75 18.42 9.21
N VAL A 135 3.58 17.85 9.43
CA VAL A 135 3.40 16.57 10.11
C VAL A 135 2.88 15.58 9.09
N VAL A 136 3.48 14.39 9.05
CA VAL A 136 2.97 13.23 8.33
C VAL A 136 2.41 12.25 9.35
N CYS A 137 1.11 11.96 9.25
CA CYS A 137 0.45 10.96 10.05
C CYS A 137 0.25 9.69 9.24
N PHE A 138 0.75 8.56 9.72
CA PHE A 138 0.40 7.23 9.24
C PHE A 138 -0.62 6.61 10.20
N ALA A 139 -1.83 6.38 9.70
CA ALA A 139 -2.91 5.69 10.40
C ALA A 139 -3.12 4.32 9.79
N GLN A 140 -2.87 3.27 10.57
CA GLN A 140 -3.16 1.89 10.18
C GLN A 140 -4.59 1.55 10.60
N VAL A 141 -5.48 1.39 9.64
CA VAL A 141 -6.87 1.03 9.88
C VAL A 141 -6.99 -0.49 9.79
N TYR A 142 -7.50 -1.09 10.85
CA TYR A 142 -7.73 -2.53 10.96
C TYR A 142 -9.23 -2.79 10.95
N ASP A 143 -9.68 -3.73 10.13
CA ASP A 143 -11.07 -4.19 10.13
C ASP A 143 -11.46 -4.71 11.51
N GLN A 144 -12.46 -4.06 12.12
CA GLN A 144 -12.97 -4.37 13.45
C GLN A 144 -13.63 -5.76 13.55
N ALA A 145 -14.01 -6.35 12.43
CA ALA A 145 -14.55 -7.72 12.38
C ALA A 145 -13.44 -8.78 12.49
N LEU A 146 -12.16 -8.40 12.34
CA LEU A 146 -11.02 -9.31 12.38
C LEU A 146 -10.31 -9.32 13.74
N PRO A 147 -9.61 -10.42 14.10
CA PRO A 147 -8.92 -10.53 15.38
C PRO A 147 -7.81 -9.50 15.56
N THR A 148 -7.74 -8.86 16.74
CA THR A 148 -6.78 -7.79 17.08
C THR A 148 -5.31 -8.19 17.04
N ARG A 149 -4.98 -9.50 17.11
CA ARG A 149 -3.60 -10.02 16.98
C ARG A 149 -2.89 -9.62 15.68
N ARG A 150 -3.63 -9.11 14.69
CA ARG A 150 -3.13 -8.60 13.40
C ARG A 150 -2.53 -7.20 13.50
N VAL A 151 -2.80 -6.46 14.58
CA VAL A 151 -2.24 -5.13 14.82
C VAL A 151 -0.72 -5.26 14.90
N ARG A 152 -0.03 -4.47 14.08
CA ARG A 152 1.43 -4.52 13.94
C ARG A 152 2.05 -3.38 14.71
N ASP A 153 3.21 -3.63 15.30
CA ASP A 153 4.06 -2.55 15.79
C ASP A 153 4.54 -1.70 14.62
N TYR A 154 4.58 -0.37 14.81
CA TYR A 154 4.95 0.58 13.76
C TYR A 154 6.39 0.37 13.26
N ASP A 155 7.29 -0.14 14.11
CA ASP A 155 8.67 -0.42 13.72
C ASP A 155 8.81 -1.56 12.70
N ASN A 156 7.75 -2.35 12.50
CA ASN A 156 7.67 -3.42 11.52
C ASN A 156 7.13 -2.95 10.17
N LEU A 157 6.68 -1.70 10.05
CA LEU A 157 6.16 -1.12 8.81
C LEU A 157 7.25 -0.36 8.04
N GLU A 158 7.32 -0.58 6.74
CA GLU A 158 8.19 0.16 5.83
C GLU A 158 7.47 1.41 5.30
N GLU A 159 7.47 2.47 6.12
CA GLU A 159 6.86 3.77 5.79
C GLU A 159 7.78 4.66 4.95
N LYS A 160 9.09 4.43 5.02
CA LYS A 160 10.09 5.34 4.44
C LYS A 160 9.92 5.52 2.94
N GLN A 161 9.77 4.43 2.18
CA GLN A 161 9.62 4.54 0.72
C GLN A 161 8.37 5.32 0.31
N ILE A 162 7.32 5.25 1.13
CA ILE A 162 6.08 6.00 0.90
C ILE A 162 6.28 7.46 1.28
N LEU A 163 6.97 7.74 2.38
CA LEU A 163 7.33 9.09 2.79
C LEU A 163 8.22 9.78 1.75
N ASP A 164 9.29 9.12 1.28
CA ASP A 164 10.19 9.62 0.24
C ASP A 164 9.39 9.97 -1.03
N LEU A 165 8.43 9.12 -1.40
CA LEU A 165 7.55 9.36 -2.55
C LEU A 165 6.63 10.57 -2.32
N LEU A 166 5.92 10.65 -1.19
CA LEU A 166 5.06 11.80 -0.88
C LEU A 166 5.87 13.11 -0.82
N SER A 167 7.06 13.07 -0.22
CA SER A 167 7.96 14.20 -0.11
C SER A 167 8.28 14.80 -1.49
N SER A 168 8.54 13.95 -2.48
CA SER A 168 8.82 14.39 -3.85
C SER A 168 7.68 15.18 -4.54
N PHE A 169 6.44 15.07 -4.03
CA PHE A 169 5.28 15.79 -4.57
C PHE A 169 4.89 17.00 -3.73
N VAL A 170 4.91 16.89 -2.41
CA VAL A 170 4.23 17.86 -1.54
C VAL A 170 5.09 18.45 -0.43
N MET A 171 6.37 18.10 -0.32
CA MET A 171 7.23 18.60 0.77
C MET A 171 8.48 19.28 0.20
N ALA A 172 9.02 20.22 0.97
CA ALA A 172 10.34 20.78 0.70
C ALA A 172 11.45 19.77 1.01
N ASP A 173 11.30 19.00 2.09
CA ASP A 173 12.23 17.98 2.56
C ASP A 173 11.52 17.05 3.58
N ASP A 174 11.91 15.78 3.66
CA ASP A 174 11.41 14.79 4.62
C ASP A 174 12.30 14.66 5.88
N THR A 175 13.34 15.49 6.01
CA THR A 175 14.19 15.50 7.21
C THR A 175 13.39 15.72 8.49
N GLY A 176 13.82 15.07 9.58
CA GLY A 176 13.20 15.23 10.90
C GLY A 176 13.29 16.63 11.51
N LEU A 177 13.94 17.59 10.83
CA LEU A 177 13.89 19.01 11.20
C LEU A 177 12.58 19.67 10.70
N LEU A 178 12.12 19.25 9.53
CA LEU A 178 11.03 19.89 8.80
C LEU A 178 9.75 19.04 8.78
N CYS A 179 9.89 17.72 8.84
CA CYS A 179 8.80 16.76 8.81
C CYS A 179 8.75 15.99 10.14
N ASP A 180 7.71 16.23 10.93
CA ASP A 180 7.41 15.40 12.11
C ASP A 180 6.57 14.20 11.67
N ALA A 181 6.80 13.03 12.28
CA ALA A 181 6.02 11.82 12.00
C ALA A 181 5.12 11.45 13.19
N TYR A 182 3.86 11.13 12.90
CA TYR A 182 2.90 10.62 13.88
C TYR A 182 2.35 9.27 13.39
N ASN A 183 2.26 8.30 14.29
CA ASN A 183 1.79 6.96 13.99
C ASN A 183 0.59 6.62 14.88
N THR A 184 -0.45 6.06 14.28
CA THR A 184 -1.66 5.64 14.98
C THR A 184 -2.24 4.36 14.38
N ALA A 185 -2.98 3.62 15.20
CA ALA A 185 -3.72 2.44 14.81
C ALA A 185 -5.19 2.68 15.13
N GLU A 186 -6.07 2.29 14.21
CA GLU A 186 -7.48 2.62 14.22
C GLU A 186 -8.30 1.39 13.85
N LEU A 187 -9.53 1.29 14.37
CA LEU A 187 -10.48 0.27 13.95
C LEU A 187 -11.45 0.89 12.95
N GLY A 188 -11.66 0.20 11.84
CA GLY A 188 -12.54 0.63 10.76
C GLY A 188 -13.29 -0.54 10.14
N GLU A 189 -13.93 -0.27 9.00
CA GLU A 189 -14.70 -1.28 8.25
C GLU A 189 -13.83 -2.19 7.38
N GLN A 190 -12.65 -1.71 6.97
CA GLN A 190 -11.74 -2.45 6.11
C GLN A 190 -10.29 -2.07 6.41
N ASP A 191 -9.40 -3.04 6.19
CA ASP A 191 -7.96 -2.86 6.27
C ASP A 191 -7.43 -1.85 5.25
N CYS A 192 -6.83 -0.77 5.73
CA CYS A 192 -6.13 0.18 4.88
C CYS A 192 -5.04 0.93 5.65
N THR A 193 -4.19 1.63 4.91
CA THR A 193 -3.28 2.62 5.48
C THR A 193 -3.75 3.99 5.01
N MET A 194 -4.09 4.86 5.96
CA MET A 194 -4.40 6.25 5.67
C MET A 194 -3.19 7.11 6.02
N ILE A 195 -2.79 8.01 5.13
CA ILE A 195 -1.67 8.91 5.32
C ILE A 195 -2.19 10.33 5.21
N PHE A 196 -1.87 11.15 6.19
CA PHE A 196 -2.26 12.56 6.21
C PHE A 196 -1.02 13.43 6.25
N VAL A 197 -0.95 14.44 5.39
CA VAL A 197 0.12 15.43 5.37
C VAL A 197 -0.50 16.81 5.53
N MET A 198 -0.02 17.56 6.51
CA MET A 198 -0.54 18.88 6.86
C MET A 198 0.54 19.76 7.48
N GLU A 199 0.34 21.07 7.50
CA GLU A 199 1.23 21.98 8.24
C GLU A 199 1.19 21.72 9.75
N LYS A 200 2.31 21.98 10.44
CA LYS A 200 2.44 21.74 11.90
C LYS A 200 1.36 22.44 12.73
N HIS A 201 0.94 23.63 12.30
CA HIS A 201 -0.07 24.40 13.02
C HIS A 201 -1.48 23.78 12.91
N ARG A 202 -1.78 23.02 11.84
CA ARG A 202 -3.06 22.36 11.62
C ARG A 202 -3.20 21.07 12.41
N PHE A 203 -2.08 20.41 12.71
CA PHE A 203 -2.04 19.10 13.37
C PHE A 203 -2.83 18.99 14.69
N PRO A 204 -2.75 19.93 15.65
CA PRO A 204 -3.52 19.84 16.89
C PRO A 204 -5.04 19.80 16.67
N GLY A 205 -5.55 20.62 15.74
CA GLY A 205 -6.97 20.66 15.40
C GLY A 205 -7.40 19.36 14.71
N TRP A 206 -6.61 18.90 13.74
CA TRP A 206 -6.86 17.64 13.05
C TRP A 206 -6.88 16.47 14.03
N LEU A 207 -5.93 16.41 14.97
CA LEU A 207 -5.87 15.34 15.97
C LEU A 207 -7.11 15.31 16.88
N ALA A 208 -7.64 16.48 17.24
CA ALA A 208 -8.86 16.58 18.05
C ALA A 208 -10.10 16.10 17.28
N GLU A 209 -10.25 16.53 16.02
CA GLU A 209 -11.32 16.10 15.11
C GLU A 209 -11.25 14.57 14.89
N HIS A 210 -10.06 14.06 14.59
CA HIS A 210 -9.82 12.65 14.26
C HIS A 210 -10.01 11.74 15.48
N LYS A 211 -9.59 12.16 16.68
CA LYS A 211 -9.89 11.40 17.92
C LYS A 211 -11.37 11.36 18.27
N SER A 212 -12.13 12.39 17.90
CA SER A 212 -13.57 12.44 18.19
C SER A 212 -14.40 11.56 17.26
N SER A 213 -13.92 11.32 16.03
CA SER A 213 -14.57 10.41 15.07
C SER A 213 -14.22 8.95 15.34
N LEU A 214 -13.05 8.68 15.92
CA LEU A 214 -12.63 7.34 16.31
C LEU A 214 -13.34 6.92 17.61
N LYS A 215 -14.08 5.81 17.55
CA LYS A 215 -14.39 5.03 18.77
C LYS A 215 -13.06 4.51 19.28
N SER A 216 -12.45 5.26 20.19
CA SER A 216 -11.13 5.02 20.75
C SER A 216 -10.95 3.55 21.13
N ILE A 217 -9.87 2.95 20.62
CA ILE A 217 -9.36 1.62 21.00
C ILE A 217 -8.99 1.56 22.50
N SER A 218 -9.07 2.68 23.24
CA SER A 218 -8.80 2.76 24.68
C SER A 218 -9.70 1.90 25.57
N ASP A 219 -10.72 1.24 25.01
CA ASP A 219 -11.66 0.41 25.76
C ASP A 219 -11.39 -1.11 25.66
N PHE A 220 -10.22 -1.53 25.13
CA PHE A 220 -9.82 -2.94 25.05
C PHE A 220 -8.44 -3.22 25.65
#